data_AF-A0A5N5JEM4-F1
#
_entry.id   AF-A0A5N5JEM4-F1
#
_cell.length_a   1.000
_cell.length_b   1.000
_cell.length_c   1.000
_cell.angle_alpha   90.00
_cell.angle_beta   90.00
_cell.angle_gamma   90.00
#
_symmetry.space_group_name_H-M   'P 1'
#
loop_
_entity.id
_entity.type
_entity.pdbx_description
1 polymer ?
#
loop_
_entity_poly.entity_id
_entity_poly.type
_entity_poly.pdbx_seq_one_letter_code
_entity_poly.pdbx_strand_id
1 'polypeptide(L)'
;MSYFLTTRFDSDSASIRFFLNLSIAAVDCQSDKGESFTELLASVCSYSTFPFGDEFDEFQEEQSDFLLDLYSHVKQYESNTGRSVLPALLPVYQSLPAVWSIKLSERKASLLLEVLKLQTEKKPVELRDCSDEESEVRSFLQCLPYISQLRFKE
;
A
#
# COMPACT_ATOMS: atom_id res chain seq x y z
N MET A 1 -16.75 14.59 19.94
CA MET A 1 -17.06 13.15 20.08
C MET A 1 -16.35 12.42 18.96
N SER A 2 -15.18 11.85 19.27
CA SER A 2 -14.37 11.11 18.31
C SER A 2 -14.87 9.67 18.27
N TYR A 3 -15.45 9.25 17.15
CA TYR A 3 -15.76 7.85 16.90
C TYR A 3 -14.52 7.22 16.28
N PHE A 4 -13.56 6.83 17.12
CA PHE A 4 -12.59 5.81 16.74
C PHE A 4 -13.33 4.47 16.78
N LEU A 5 -13.86 4.03 15.63
CA LEU A 5 -14.20 2.63 15.43
C LEU A 5 -12.88 1.86 15.40
N THR A 6 -12.56 1.28 16.56
CA THR A 6 -11.50 0.30 16.73
C THR A 6 -11.96 -1.01 16.10
N THR A 7 -11.72 -1.18 14.80
CA THR A 7 -11.60 -2.52 14.22
C THR A 7 -10.17 -2.99 14.45
N ARG A 8 -10.08 -4.17 15.05
CA ARG A 8 -8.86 -4.82 15.56
C ARG A 8 -8.06 -5.33 14.37
N PHE A 9 -7.22 -4.48 13.79
CA PHE A 9 -6.23 -4.88 12.80
C PHE A 9 -4.96 -5.32 13.52
N ASP A 10 -4.34 -6.42 13.09
CA ASP A 10 -2.94 -6.70 13.44
C ASP A 10 -2.03 -5.78 12.59
N SER A 11 -2.29 -4.47 12.72
CA SER A 11 -1.69 -3.32 12.05
C SER A 11 -0.27 -3.07 12.59
N ASP A 12 0.47 -4.11 12.96
CA ASP A 12 1.78 -3.93 13.60
C ASP A 12 2.68 -5.14 13.39
N SER A 13 2.67 -5.67 12.16
CA SER A 13 3.61 -6.72 11.79
C SER A 13 5.03 -6.21 11.92
N ALA A 14 5.93 -7.05 12.45
CA ALA A 14 7.34 -6.69 12.60
C ALA A 14 7.95 -6.26 11.25
N SER A 15 7.47 -6.83 10.14
CA SER A 15 7.88 -6.50 8.78
C SER A 15 7.52 -5.06 8.39
N ILE A 16 6.29 -4.59 8.64
CA ILE A 16 5.88 -3.21 8.33
C ILE A 16 6.71 -2.21 9.15
N ARG A 17 6.84 -2.44 10.46
CA ARG A 17 7.65 -1.58 11.33
C ARG A 17 9.11 -1.53 10.89
N PHE A 18 9.68 -2.68 10.55
CA PHE A 18 11.05 -2.77 10.07
C PHE A 18 11.23 -2.02 8.74
N PHE A 19 10.33 -2.23 7.79
CA PHE A 19 10.41 -1.58 6.48
C PHE A 19 10.22 -0.07 6.55
N LEU A 20 9.32 0.42 7.41
CA LEU A 20 9.18 1.85 7.70
C LEU A 20 10.48 2.43 8.28
N ASN A 21 11.05 1.77 9.31
CA ASN A 21 12.30 2.22 9.92
C ASN A 21 13.47 2.21 8.92
N LEU A 22 13.51 1.21 8.05
CA LEU A 22 14.48 1.12 6.97
C LEU A 22 14.32 2.27 5.96
N SER A 23 13.08 2.62 5.62
CA SER A 23 12.77 3.74 4.72
C SER A 23 13.17 5.08 5.33
N ILE A 24 12.91 5.27 6.64
CA ILE A 24 13.35 6.46 7.38
C ILE A 24 14.87 6.56 7.38
N ALA A 25 15.56 5.47 7.68
CA ALA A 25 17.03 5.43 7.66
C ALA A 25 17.58 5.72 6.25
N ALA A 26 16.96 5.18 5.20
CA ALA A 26 17.36 5.44 3.82
C ALA A 26 17.22 6.92 3.43
N VAL A 27 16.21 7.63 3.95
CA VAL A 27 16.04 9.07 3.74
C VAL A 27 17.10 9.89 4.50
N ASP A 28 17.50 9.44 5.70
CA ASP A 28 18.46 10.17 6.55
C ASP A 28 19.93 9.91 6.19
N CYS A 29 20.23 8.76 5.59
CA CYS A 29 21.59 8.36 5.28
C CYS A 29 22.10 8.98 3.97
N GLN A 30 23.36 9.40 3.98
CA GLN A 30 24.10 9.81 2.79
C GLN A 30 25.22 8.79 2.53
N SER A 31 25.39 8.37 1.28
CA SER A 31 26.47 7.46 0.89
C SER A 31 27.75 8.25 0.62
N ASP A 32 28.89 7.74 1.09
CA ASP A 32 30.23 8.27 0.77
C ASP A 32 30.52 8.26 -0.75
N LYS A 33 29.80 7.41 -1.49
CA LYS A 33 29.90 7.28 -2.95
C LYS A 33 28.86 8.11 -3.72
N GLY A 34 28.01 8.85 -3.01
CA GLY A 34 26.92 9.63 -3.61
C GLY A 34 25.71 8.80 -4.06
N GLU A 35 25.65 7.52 -3.68
CA GLU A 35 24.48 6.67 -3.94
C GLU A 35 23.27 7.13 -3.13
N SER A 36 22.10 7.12 -3.75
CA SER A 36 20.84 7.36 -3.06
C SER A 36 20.32 6.06 -2.44
N PHE A 37 20.31 5.98 -1.11
CA PHE A 37 19.78 4.80 -0.42
C PHE A 37 18.29 4.59 -0.68
N THR A 38 17.53 5.65 -0.97
CA THR A 38 16.12 5.54 -1.34
C THR A 38 15.95 4.93 -2.73
N GLU A 39 16.83 5.26 -3.69
CA GLU A 39 16.85 4.62 -5.01
C GLU A 39 17.26 3.15 -4.92
N LEU A 40 18.26 2.83 -4.09
CA LEU A 40 18.66 1.45 -3.82
C LEU A 40 17.53 0.65 -3.18
N LEU A 41 16.86 1.21 -2.16
CA LEU A 41 15.72 0.59 -1.50
C LEU A 41 14.57 0.34 -2.49
N ALA A 42 14.21 1.36 -3.28
CA ALA A 42 13.20 1.23 -4.32
C ALA A 42 13.57 0.14 -5.34
N SER A 43 14.84 0.07 -5.76
CA SER A 43 15.33 -0.93 -6.69
C SER A 43 15.16 -2.35 -6.15
N VAL A 44 15.55 -2.61 -4.89
CA VAL A 44 15.42 -3.96 -4.30
C VAL A 44 13.99 -4.34 -3.96
N CYS A 45 13.06 -3.39 -3.95
CA CYS A 45 11.63 -3.60 -3.69
C CYS A 45 10.76 -3.59 -4.96
N SER A 46 11.36 -3.55 -6.15
CA SER A 46 10.64 -3.42 -7.43
C SER A 46 10.25 -4.75 -8.08
N TYR A 47 10.65 -5.89 -7.49
CA TYR A 47 10.33 -7.21 -8.03
C TYR A 47 8.84 -7.57 -7.79
N SER A 48 8.24 -8.30 -8.73
CA SER A 48 6.77 -8.50 -8.78
C SER A 48 6.18 -9.21 -7.57
N THR A 49 6.96 -10.02 -6.85
CA THR A 49 6.52 -10.78 -5.66
C THR A 49 6.90 -10.11 -4.34
N PHE A 50 7.40 -8.87 -4.36
CA PHE A 50 7.70 -8.14 -3.12
C PHE A 50 6.42 -7.94 -2.29
N PRO A 51 6.43 -8.18 -0.96
CA PRO A 51 7.57 -8.59 -0.13
C PRO A 51 7.67 -10.09 0.17
N PHE A 52 6.76 -10.94 -0.33
CA PHE A 52 6.56 -12.32 0.18
C PHE A 52 7.18 -13.45 -0.66
N GLY A 53 7.67 -13.17 -1.86
CA GLY A 53 8.61 -14.05 -2.59
C GLY A 53 8.00 -15.23 -3.37
N ASP A 54 6.79 -15.69 -3.08
CA ASP A 54 6.19 -16.85 -3.77
C ASP A 54 5.22 -16.46 -4.91
N GLU A 55 5.37 -17.12 -6.06
CA GLU A 55 4.67 -16.85 -7.33
C GLU A 55 3.23 -17.42 -7.41
N PHE A 56 2.68 -17.94 -6.31
CA PHE A 56 1.32 -18.48 -6.32
C PHE A 56 0.28 -17.36 -6.16
N ASP A 57 -0.79 -17.42 -6.97
CA ASP A 57 -1.91 -16.45 -6.98
C ASP A 57 -2.59 -16.23 -5.61
N GLU A 58 -2.29 -17.07 -4.61
CA GLU A 58 -2.75 -16.92 -3.23
C GLU A 58 -2.19 -15.68 -2.53
N PHE A 59 -1.03 -15.16 -2.93
CA PHE A 59 -0.35 -14.06 -2.21
C PHE A 59 -0.63 -12.64 -2.75
N GLN A 60 -1.44 -12.49 -3.81
CA GLN A 60 -1.76 -11.15 -4.35
C GLN A 60 -2.52 -10.27 -3.34
N GLU A 61 -3.34 -10.91 -2.50
CA GLU A 61 -4.06 -10.27 -1.41
C GLU A 61 -3.08 -9.80 -0.33
N GLU A 62 -2.19 -10.68 0.13
CA GLU A 62 -1.18 -10.34 1.13
C GLU A 62 -0.26 -9.20 0.65
N GLN A 63 0.13 -9.20 -0.62
CA GLN A 63 0.91 -8.12 -1.22
C GLN A 63 0.16 -6.78 -1.19
N SER A 64 -1.09 -6.77 -1.63
CA SER A 64 -1.93 -5.55 -1.64
C SER A 64 -2.14 -5.03 -0.21
N ASP A 65 -2.46 -5.93 0.71
CA ASP A 65 -2.63 -5.65 2.12
C ASP A 65 -1.37 -5.06 2.76
N PHE A 66 -0.22 -5.66 2.50
CA PHE A 66 1.06 -5.14 2.98
C PHE A 66 1.32 -3.72 2.51
N LEU A 67 1.07 -3.43 1.23
CA LEU A 67 1.28 -2.09 0.65
C LEU A 67 0.29 -1.07 1.25
N LEU A 68 -0.97 -1.45 1.45
CA LEU A 68 -1.97 -0.59 2.08
C LEU A 68 -1.61 -0.30 3.55
N ASP A 69 -1.20 -1.32 4.29
CA ASP A 69 -0.80 -1.18 5.69
C ASP A 69 0.48 -0.33 5.81
N LEU A 70 1.49 -0.59 4.98
CA LEU A 70 2.69 0.23 4.93
C LEU A 70 2.36 1.70 4.64
N TYR A 71 1.45 1.97 3.69
CA TYR A 71 1.02 3.34 3.37
C TYR A 71 0.39 4.02 4.59
N SER A 72 -0.51 3.34 5.29
CA SER A 72 -1.14 3.84 6.52
C SER A 72 -0.10 4.22 7.58
N HIS A 73 0.89 3.34 7.82
CA HIS A 73 1.97 3.59 8.78
C HIS A 73 2.87 4.77 8.37
N VAL A 74 3.21 4.88 7.09
CA VAL A 74 3.95 6.02 6.56
C VAL A 74 3.16 7.31 6.79
N LYS A 75 1.88 7.36 6.40
CA LYS A 75 1.04 8.55 6.60
C LYS A 75 0.93 8.94 8.07
N GLN A 76 0.78 7.97 8.96
CA GLN A 76 0.75 8.21 10.40
C GLN A 76 2.08 8.78 10.90
N TYR A 77 3.20 8.19 10.48
CA TYR A 77 4.53 8.68 10.83
C TYR A 77 4.76 10.12 10.35
N GLU A 78 4.44 10.41 9.09
CA GLU A 78 4.58 11.76 8.52
C GLU A 78 3.71 12.78 9.26
N SER A 79 2.48 12.40 9.60
CA SER A 79 1.57 13.25 10.36
C SER A 79 2.07 13.52 11.79
N ASN A 80 2.68 12.52 12.43
CA ASN A 80 3.12 12.63 13.83
C ASN A 80 4.44 13.41 13.96
N THR A 81 5.32 13.31 12.97
CA THR A 81 6.69 13.84 13.04
C THR A 81 6.91 15.07 12.16
N GLY A 82 6.04 15.31 11.18
CA GLY A 82 6.23 16.33 10.14
C GLY A 82 7.32 15.98 9.13
N ARG A 83 7.95 14.81 9.22
CA ARG A 83 8.97 14.34 8.28
C ARG A 83 8.30 13.72 7.06
N SER A 84 8.94 13.81 5.89
CA SER A 84 8.43 13.19 4.66
C SER A 84 9.25 11.94 4.32
N VAL A 85 8.56 10.82 4.12
CA VAL A 85 9.14 9.51 3.79
C VAL A 85 8.46 8.93 2.56
N LEU A 86 7.18 9.25 2.32
CA LEU A 86 6.41 8.75 1.19
C LEU A 86 7.10 8.98 -0.17
N PRO A 87 7.79 10.11 -0.45
CA PRO A 87 8.49 10.30 -1.72
C PRO A 87 9.55 9.23 -2.00
N ALA A 88 10.23 8.72 -0.98
CA ALA A 88 11.22 7.65 -1.13
C ALA A 88 10.60 6.30 -1.53
N LEU A 89 9.34 6.09 -1.17
CA LEU A 89 8.59 4.86 -1.47
C LEU A 89 7.72 4.97 -2.71
N LEU A 90 7.58 6.18 -3.28
CA LEU A 90 6.76 6.40 -4.47
C LEU A 90 7.11 5.45 -5.63
N PRO A 91 8.38 5.15 -5.93
CA PRO A 91 8.71 4.19 -6.99
C PRO A 91 8.19 2.77 -6.72
N VAL A 92 8.13 2.35 -5.45
CA VAL A 92 7.57 1.04 -5.06
C VAL A 92 6.08 1.00 -5.34
N TYR A 93 5.34 2.02 -4.90
CA TYR A 93 3.91 2.12 -5.18
C TYR A 93 3.61 2.24 -6.67
N GLN A 94 4.40 2.99 -7.43
CA GLN A 94 4.19 3.12 -8.88
C GLN A 94 4.43 1.81 -9.64
N SER A 95 5.33 0.96 -9.13
CA SER A 95 5.67 -0.31 -9.76
C SER A 95 4.69 -1.42 -9.36
N LEU A 96 4.26 -1.47 -8.10
CA LEU A 96 3.57 -2.61 -7.48
C LEU A 96 2.20 -2.25 -6.88
N PRO A 97 1.29 -3.23 -6.75
CA PRO A 97 1.36 -4.58 -7.31
C PRO A 97 1.08 -4.57 -8.82
N ALA A 98 1.13 -5.72 -9.50
CA ALA A 98 0.64 -5.79 -10.89
C ALA A 98 -0.89 -5.71 -10.97
N VAL A 99 -1.56 -6.30 -9.98
CA VAL A 99 -3.01 -6.30 -9.77
C VAL A 99 -3.25 -6.01 -8.30
N TRP A 100 -4.16 -5.09 -8.00
CA TRP A 100 -4.63 -4.87 -6.63
C TRP A 100 -5.67 -5.92 -6.30
N SER A 101 -5.47 -6.70 -5.23
CA SER A 101 -6.45 -7.67 -4.72
C SER A 101 -6.89 -7.24 -3.33
N ILE A 102 -8.17 -6.92 -3.16
CA ILE A 102 -8.67 -6.35 -1.89
C ILE A 102 -9.96 -7.05 -1.44
N LYS A 103 -10.03 -7.34 -0.15
CA LYS A 103 -11.28 -7.71 0.54
C LYS A 103 -11.98 -6.46 1.06
N LEU A 104 -13.06 -6.03 0.42
CA LEU A 104 -13.77 -4.81 0.83
C LEU A 104 -14.48 -4.96 2.18
N SER A 105 -14.81 -6.17 2.60
CA SER A 105 -15.32 -6.47 3.94
C SER A 105 -14.31 -6.17 5.05
N GLU A 106 -13.01 -6.21 4.75
CA GLU A 106 -11.93 -6.06 5.73
C GLU A 106 -11.15 -4.74 5.56
N ARG A 107 -11.02 -4.27 4.32
CA ARG A 107 -10.17 -3.14 3.94
C ARG A 107 -10.99 -1.98 3.41
N LYS A 108 -10.63 -0.76 3.84
CA LYS A 108 -11.34 0.46 3.46
C LYS A 108 -11.02 0.85 2.02
N ALA A 109 -12.04 1.00 1.16
CA ALA A 109 -11.88 1.52 -0.19
C ALA A 109 -11.20 2.90 -0.24
N SER A 110 -11.38 3.74 0.78
CA SER A 110 -10.72 5.06 0.88
C SER A 110 -9.20 4.96 1.02
N LEU A 111 -8.67 3.92 1.66
CA LEU A 111 -7.22 3.68 1.74
C LEU A 111 -6.67 3.26 0.38
N LEU A 112 -7.38 2.35 -0.30
CA LEU A 112 -7.04 1.94 -1.66
C LEU A 112 -7.01 3.14 -2.62
N LEU A 113 -8.01 4.01 -2.56
CA LEU A 113 -8.07 5.23 -3.38
C LEU A 113 -6.82 6.09 -3.24
N GLU A 114 -6.32 6.27 -2.01
CA GLU A 114 -5.13 7.08 -1.76
C GLU A 114 -3.89 6.47 -2.42
N VAL A 115 -3.73 5.14 -2.37
CA VAL A 115 -2.59 4.46 -3.02
C VAL A 115 -2.74 4.40 -4.53
N LEU A 116 -3.97 4.26 -5.06
CA LEU A 116 -4.25 4.32 -6.50
C LEU A 116 -3.87 5.67 -7.13
N LYS A 117 -3.98 6.77 -6.38
CA LYS A 117 -3.54 8.10 -6.84
C LYS A 117 -2.03 8.23 -6.98
N LEU A 118 -1.25 7.35 -6.34
CA LEU A 118 0.21 7.34 -6.45
C LEU A 118 0.69 6.70 -7.76
N GLN A 119 -0.17 5.93 -8.43
CA GLN A 119 0.15 5.17 -9.63
C GLN A 119 0.36 6.08 -10.84
N THR A 120 1.36 5.76 -11.67
CA THR A 120 1.54 6.40 -12.98
C THR A 120 0.61 5.83 -14.04
N GLU A 121 0.29 4.53 -13.93
CA GLU A 121 -0.60 3.81 -14.82
C GLU A 121 -1.76 3.18 -14.05
N LYS A 122 -2.93 3.10 -14.68
CA LYS A 122 -4.10 2.47 -14.07
C LYS A 122 -3.91 0.95 -14.02
N LYS A 123 -3.96 0.39 -12.83
CA LYS A 123 -3.82 -1.06 -12.61
C LYS A 123 -5.19 -1.74 -12.48
N PRO A 124 -5.30 -3.05 -12.81
CA PRO A 124 -6.49 -3.83 -12.50
C PRO A 124 -6.74 -3.92 -11.00
N VAL A 125 -8.01 -3.99 -10.61
CA VAL A 125 -8.45 -4.29 -9.25
C VAL A 125 -9.31 -5.56 -9.27
N GLU A 126 -8.95 -6.52 -8.43
CA GLU A 126 -9.72 -7.70 -8.07
C GLU A 126 -10.35 -7.48 -6.70
N LEU A 127 -11.68 -7.54 -6.65
CA LEU A 127 -12.44 -7.49 -5.41
C LEU A 127 -12.80 -8.89 -4.94
N ARG A 128 -12.60 -9.12 -3.65
CA ARG A 128 -12.97 -10.34 -2.92
C ARG A 128 -13.90 -9.96 -1.77
N ASP A 129 -14.71 -10.90 -1.31
CA ASP A 129 -15.58 -10.75 -0.12
C ASP A 129 -16.24 -9.37 -0.02
N CYS A 130 -16.94 -8.98 -1.09
CA CYS A 130 -17.52 -7.65 -1.20
C CYS A 130 -18.65 -7.45 -0.17
N SER A 131 -18.69 -6.26 0.43
CA SER A 131 -19.82 -5.83 1.26
C SER A 131 -20.87 -5.13 0.39
N ASP A 132 -22.14 -5.51 0.54
CA ASP A 132 -23.28 -4.81 -0.08
C ASP A 132 -23.64 -3.49 0.65
N GLU A 133 -22.83 -3.07 1.62
CA GLU A 133 -23.04 -1.82 2.35
C GLU A 133 -22.90 -0.61 1.42
N GLU A 134 -23.95 0.22 1.34
CA GLU A 134 -24.02 1.40 0.47
C GLU A 134 -22.84 2.38 0.69
N SER A 135 -22.34 2.48 1.92
CA SER A 135 -21.21 3.34 2.28
C SER A 135 -19.89 2.86 1.65
N GLU A 136 -19.65 1.55 1.63
CA GLU A 136 -18.47 0.92 1.04
C GLU A 136 -18.54 0.99 -0.49
N VAL A 137 -19.71 0.70 -1.06
CA VAL A 137 -19.98 0.86 -2.50
C VAL A 137 -19.70 2.29 -2.95
N ARG A 138 -20.22 3.30 -2.23
CA ARG A 138 -19.99 4.71 -2.54
C ARG A 138 -18.51 5.09 -2.42
N SER A 139 -17.80 4.54 -1.44
CA SER A 139 -16.37 4.78 -1.26
C SER A 139 -15.58 4.17 -2.42
N PHE A 140 -15.90 2.95 -2.83
CA PHE A 140 -15.24 2.28 -3.94
C PHE A 140 -15.49 2.94 -5.31
N LEU A 141 -16.67 3.53 -5.52
CA LEU A 141 -16.95 4.30 -6.76
C LEU A 141 -15.90 5.40 -7.02
N GLN A 142 -15.27 5.94 -5.96
CA GLN A 142 -14.22 6.95 -6.10
C GLN A 142 -12.91 6.39 -6.67
N CYS A 143 -12.70 5.07 -6.61
CA CYS A 143 -11.54 4.39 -7.19
C CYS A 143 -11.65 4.24 -8.72
N LEU A 144 -12.86 4.22 -9.28
CA LEU A 144 -13.10 3.92 -10.72
C LEU A 144 -12.27 4.77 -11.70
N PRO A 145 -12.04 6.08 -11.48
CA PRO A 145 -11.21 6.89 -12.37
C PRO A 145 -9.74 6.44 -12.42
N TYR A 146 -9.26 5.67 -11.43
CA TYR A 146 -7.85 5.32 -11.23
C TYR A 146 -7.53 3.84 -11.56
N ILE A 147 -8.53 3.05 -11.95
CA ILE A 147 -8.35 1.62 -12.27
C ILE A 147 -8.56 1.36 -13.75
N SER A 148 -7.93 0.32 -14.29
CA SER A 148 -8.06 -0.05 -15.71
C SER A 148 -9.05 -1.18 -15.94
N GLN A 149 -9.21 -2.08 -14.97
CA GLN A 149 -10.12 -3.22 -15.01
C GLN A 149 -10.65 -3.48 -13.60
N LEU A 150 -11.87 -4.01 -13.52
CA LEU A 150 -12.50 -4.48 -12.29
C LEU A 150 -12.85 -5.96 -12.46
N ARG A 151 -12.48 -6.79 -11.47
CA ARG A 151 -12.77 -8.22 -11.42
C ARG A 151 -13.37 -8.56 -10.07
N PHE A 152 -14.21 -9.59 -10.04
CA PHE A 152 -14.71 -10.19 -8.81
C PHE A 152 -14.16 -11.61 -8.73
N LYS A 153 -13.65 -11.99 -7.57
CA LYS A 153 -13.23 -13.36 -7.28
C LYS A 153 -14.06 -13.87 -6.11
N GLU A 154 -14.81 -14.94 -6.39
CA GLU A 154 -15.62 -15.69 -5.43
C GLU A 154 -14.78 -16.72 -4.66
#